data_AF-A0A9J6DX49-F1
#
_entry.id   AF-A0A9J6DX49-F1
#
_cell.length_a   1.000
_cell.length_b   1.000
_cell.length_c   1.000
_cell.angle_alpha   90.00
_cell.angle_beta   90.00
_cell.angle_gamma   90.00
#
_symmetry.space_group_name_H-M   'P 1'
#
loop_
_entity.id
_entity.type
_entity.pdbx_description
1 polymer ?
#
loop_
_entity_poly.entity_id
_entity_poly.type
_entity_poly.pdbx_seq_one_letter_code
_entity_poly.pdbx_strand_id
1 'polypeptide(L)'
;MYLRPNNSADIYPVDMVANMMITATWYMCKAKPVSPFVINCTSGSMRRLTWQQIFDYSKPLVLKYPSSEVFRYPGGSFKTTRFWHSVAVQLDHNLPAFIADTVARLGGYKPM
;
A
#
# COMPACT_ATOMS: atom_id res chain seq x y z
N MET A 1 8.30 4.07 6.22
CA MET A 1 7.44 4.98 5.43
C MET A 1 7.42 6.37 6.06
N TYR A 2 7.56 7.45 5.29
CA TYR A 2 7.49 8.82 5.81
C TYR A 2 6.03 9.29 5.96
N LEU A 3 5.47 9.12 7.16
CA LEU A 3 4.15 9.61 7.55
C LEU A 3 3.99 9.56 9.07
N ARG A 4 2.94 10.20 9.58
CA ARG A 4 2.54 10.06 10.98
C ARG A 4 1.59 8.86 11.14
N PRO A 5 1.85 7.91 12.04
CA PRO A 5 1.04 6.69 12.18
C PRO A 5 -0.45 6.96 12.45
N ASN A 6 -0.75 8.04 13.16
CA ASN A 6 -2.11 8.44 13.52
C ASN A 6 -2.85 9.17 12.38
N ASN A 7 -2.21 9.40 11.24
CA ASN A 7 -2.90 9.94 10.08
C ASN A 7 -3.90 8.91 9.54
N SER A 8 -5.01 9.43 9.02
CA SER A 8 -5.99 8.63 8.29
C SER A 8 -5.35 7.94 7.08
N ALA A 9 -5.61 6.65 6.95
CA ALA A 9 -5.36 5.86 5.76
C ALA A 9 -6.70 5.73 5.00
N ASP A 10 -6.73 6.18 3.76
CA ASP A 10 -7.90 5.98 2.88
C ASP A 10 -7.73 4.65 2.17
N ILE A 11 -8.14 3.57 2.85
CA ILE A 11 -8.07 2.21 2.34
C ILE A 11 -9.47 1.75 1.99
N TYR A 12 -9.63 1.24 0.77
CA TYR A 12 -10.89 0.76 0.25
C TYR A 12 -10.71 -0.64 -0.35
N PRO A 13 -11.59 -1.61 -0.04
CA PRO A 13 -11.54 -2.93 -0.65
C PRO A 13 -11.76 -2.86 -2.17
N VAL A 14 -10.90 -3.55 -2.94
CA VAL A 14 -10.93 -3.48 -4.42
C VAL A 14 -12.23 -4.04 -5.02
N ASP A 15 -12.80 -5.05 -4.38
CA ASP A 15 -14.10 -5.65 -4.72
C ASP A 15 -15.24 -4.64 -4.56
N MET A 16 -15.21 -3.82 -3.51
CA MET A 16 -16.18 -2.72 -3.36
C MET A 16 -16.03 -1.67 -4.46
N VAL A 17 -14.80 -1.32 -4.86
CA VAL A 17 -14.57 -0.39 -5.99
C VAL A 17 -15.15 -0.98 -7.29
N ALA A 18 -14.90 -2.26 -7.57
CA ALA A 18 -15.44 -2.95 -8.74
C ALA A 18 -16.96 -2.97 -8.76
N ASN A 19 -17.59 -3.31 -7.62
CA ASN A 19 -19.03 -3.29 -7.46
C ASN A 19 -19.61 -1.88 -7.63
N MET A 20 -18.92 -0.85 -7.13
CA MET A 20 -19.33 0.54 -7.36
C MET A 20 -19.31 0.88 -8.84
N MET A 21 -18.24 0.54 -9.58
CA MET A 21 -18.16 0.87 -11.01
C MET A 21 -19.35 0.28 -11.79
N ILE A 22 -19.69 -0.99 -11.53
CA ILE A 22 -20.82 -1.67 -12.18
C ILE A 22 -22.15 -0.98 -11.83
N THR A 23 -22.37 -0.72 -10.54
CA THR A 23 -23.63 -0.10 -10.07
C THR A 23 -23.77 1.36 -10.53
N ALA A 24 -22.66 2.10 -10.60
CA ALA A 24 -22.60 3.44 -11.16
C ALA A 24 -23.03 3.43 -12.64
N THR A 25 -22.49 2.53 -13.45
CA THR A 25 -22.90 2.40 -14.86
C THR A 25 -24.38 2.08 -14.98
N TRP A 26 -24.88 1.12 -14.20
CA TRP A 26 -26.31 0.78 -14.19
C TRP A 26 -27.19 1.99 -13.82
N TYR A 27 -26.80 2.74 -12.79
CA TYR A 27 -27.52 3.95 -12.35
C TYR A 27 -27.53 5.02 -13.44
N MET A 28 -26.40 5.28 -14.09
CA MET A 28 -26.32 6.22 -15.20
C MET A 28 -27.27 5.86 -16.34
N CYS A 29 -27.35 4.57 -16.71
CA CYS A 29 -28.25 4.10 -17.76
C CYS A 29 -29.73 4.22 -17.38
N LYS A 30 -30.08 3.96 -16.12
CA LYS A 30 -31.47 3.94 -15.64
C LYS A 30 -32.01 5.32 -15.25
N ALA A 31 -31.27 6.04 -14.41
CA ALA A 31 -31.71 7.33 -13.87
C ALA A 31 -31.41 8.50 -14.83
N LYS A 32 -30.45 8.34 -15.76
CA LYS A 32 -30.01 9.36 -16.71
C LYS A 32 -29.84 10.75 -16.04
N PRO A 33 -29.03 10.84 -14.97
CA PRO A 33 -28.88 12.09 -14.22
C PRO A 33 -28.30 13.21 -15.10
N VAL A 34 -28.61 14.45 -14.76
CA VAL A 34 -28.17 15.64 -15.50
C VAL A 34 -26.64 15.76 -15.42
N SER A 35 -26.02 16.03 -16.56
CA SER A 35 -24.57 16.19 -16.68
C SER A 35 -24.11 17.59 -16.20
N PRO A 36 -22.96 17.71 -15.49
CA PRO A 36 -22.07 16.63 -15.07
C PRO A 36 -22.54 15.94 -13.79
N PHE A 37 -22.46 14.60 -13.78
CA PHE A 37 -22.75 13.79 -12.61
C PHE A 37 -21.49 13.06 -12.13
N VAL A 38 -21.16 13.20 -10.84
CA VAL A 38 -19.93 12.64 -10.24
C VAL A 38 -20.31 11.72 -9.09
N ILE A 39 -19.81 10.48 -9.14
CA ILE A 39 -19.90 9.51 -8.03
C ILE A 39 -18.50 9.35 -7.44
N ASN A 40 -18.37 9.50 -6.12
CA ASN A 40 -17.11 9.33 -5.40
C ASN A 40 -17.07 7.98 -4.68
N CYS A 41 -15.96 7.25 -4.85
CA CYS A 41 -15.62 6.04 -4.10
C CYS A 41 -14.60 6.36 -3.02
N THR A 42 -15.05 6.77 -1.84
CA THR A 42 -14.15 7.12 -0.73
C THR A 42 -14.63 6.52 0.58
N SER A 43 -13.71 6.29 1.52
CA SER A 43 -14.05 5.83 2.88
C SER A 43 -14.77 6.90 3.74
N GLY A 44 -14.75 8.16 3.29
CA GLY A 44 -15.40 9.29 3.94
C GLY A 44 -14.78 9.70 5.29
N SER A 45 -15.53 10.46 6.09
CA SER A 45 -15.10 10.94 7.42
C SER A 45 -15.53 10.04 8.58
N MET A 46 -16.49 9.13 8.36
CA MET A 46 -17.13 8.36 9.44
C MET A 46 -16.33 7.14 9.93
N ARG A 47 -15.48 6.52 9.10
CA ARG A 47 -14.65 5.37 9.51
C ARG A 47 -13.24 5.45 8.93
N ARG A 48 -12.43 6.31 9.54
CA ARG A 48 -11.02 6.45 9.18
C ARG A 48 -10.18 5.45 9.95
N LEU A 49 -9.57 4.50 9.22
CA LEU A 49 -8.49 3.69 9.76
C LEU A 49 -7.24 4.55 9.82
N THR A 50 -6.42 4.40 10.86
CA THR A 50 -5.10 5.01 10.91
C THR A 50 -4.07 4.10 10.25
N TRP A 51 -2.97 4.66 9.72
CA TRP A 51 -1.87 3.84 9.21
C TRP A 51 -1.30 2.89 10.27
N GLN A 52 -1.34 3.29 11.55
CA GLN A 52 -0.98 2.41 12.66
C GLN A 52 -1.91 1.19 12.75
N GLN A 53 -3.23 1.40 12.73
CA GLN A 53 -4.20 0.30 12.76
C GLN A 53 -4.01 -0.65 11.57
N ILE A 54 -3.78 -0.10 10.37
CA ILE A 54 -3.50 -0.92 9.18
C ILE A 54 -2.27 -1.78 9.38
N PHE A 55 -1.19 -1.23 9.94
CA PHE A 55 0.01 -1.98 10.24
C PHE A 55 -0.24 -3.07 11.29
N ASP A 56 -0.96 -2.75 12.36
CA ASP A 56 -1.26 -3.68 13.45
C ASP A 56 -2.16 -4.84 13.00
N TYR A 57 -3.11 -4.59 12.09
CA TYR A 57 -3.97 -5.63 11.51
C TYR A 57 -3.25 -6.47 10.46
N SER A 58 -2.43 -5.84 9.60
CA SER A 58 -1.78 -6.53 8.49
C SER A 58 -0.54 -7.33 8.91
N LYS A 59 0.29 -6.81 9.83
CA LYS A 59 1.53 -7.45 10.25
C LYS A 59 1.36 -8.92 10.67
N PRO A 60 0.45 -9.29 11.59
CA PRO A 60 0.31 -10.70 11.98
C PRO A 60 -0.15 -11.58 10.81
N LEU A 61 -0.93 -11.04 9.86
CA LEU A 61 -1.38 -11.78 8.67
C LEU A 61 -0.23 -12.03 7.69
N VAL A 62 0.61 -11.03 7.42
CA VAL A 62 1.78 -11.19 6.54
C VAL A 62 2.80 -12.17 7.15
N LEU A 63 2.91 -12.20 8.48
CA LEU A 63 3.76 -13.17 9.17
C LEU A 63 3.20 -14.59 9.14
N LYS A 64 1.89 -14.73 9.26
CA LYS A 64 1.21 -16.03 9.21
C LYS A 64 1.11 -16.59 7.79
N TYR A 65 0.95 -15.71 6.79
CA TYR A 65 0.76 -16.05 5.38
C TYR A 65 1.73 -15.23 4.52
N PRO A 66 3.04 -15.55 4.54
CA PRO A 66 4.04 -14.81 3.78
C PRO A 66 3.87 -15.05 2.27
N SER A 67 4.19 -14.03 1.47
CA SER A 67 4.30 -14.18 0.01
C SER A 67 5.61 -14.87 -0.36
N SER A 68 5.59 -15.66 -1.44
CA SER A 68 6.78 -16.31 -2.02
C SER A 68 7.81 -15.31 -2.54
N GLU A 69 7.37 -14.11 -2.90
CA GLU A 69 8.19 -13.08 -3.55
C GLU A 69 8.93 -12.18 -2.54
N VAL A 70 8.89 -12.50 -1.26
CA VAL A 70 9.46 -11.66 -0.21
C VAL A 70 10.94 -11.98 -0.04
N PHE A 71 11.81 -11.01 -0.36
CA PHE A 71 13.26 -11.14 -0.21
C PHE A 71 13.73 -11.32 1.25
N ARG A 72 13.08 -10.64 2.20
CA ARG A 72 13.43 -10.69 3.63
C ARG A 72 12.22 -10.51 4.50
N TYR A 73 12.31 -11.01 5.74
CA TYR A 73 11.23 -10.92 6.73
C TYR A 73 10.61 -9.51 6.78
N PRO A 74 9.26 -9.40 6.72
CA PRO A 74 8.58 -8.12 6.62
C PRO A 74 8.84 -7.30 7.89
N GLY A 75 9.62 -6.25 7.72
CA GLY A 75 9.91 -5.25 8.73
C GLY A 75 9.30 -3.90 8.40
N GLY A 76 9.85 -2.86 9.00
CA GLY A 76 9.49 -1.47 8.70
C GLY A 76 8.81 -0.76 9.86
N SER A 77 8.84 0.56 9.76
CA SER A 77 8.23 1.47 10.72
C SER A 77 7.90 2.80 10.05
N PHE A 78 7.06 3.58 10.71
CA PHE A 78 6.74 4.93 10.31
C PHE A 78 7.81 5.91 10.79
N LYS A 79 8.18 6.87 9.93
CA LYS A 79 9.13 7.94 10.23
C LYS A 79 8.42 9.27 10.08
N THR A 80 8.54 10.13 11.09
CA THR A 80 7.94 11.47 11.11
C THR A 80 8.87 12.55 10.55
N THR A 81 10.13 12.22 10.25
CA THR A 81 11.10 13.12 9.61
C THR A 81 11.64 12.52 8.31
N ARG A 82 11.88 13.38 7.32
CA ARG A 82 12.45 12.98 6.02
C ARG A 82 13.85 12.41 6.15
N PHE A 83 14.65 12.95 7.06
CA PHE A 83 16.01 12.48 7.31
C PHE A 83 16.03 11.01 7.71
N TRP A 84 15.29 10.63 8.77
CA TRP A 84 15.23 9.24 9.22
C TRP A 84 14.56 8.31 8.22
N HIS A 85 13.61 8.83 7.43
CA HIS A 85 13.07 8.07 6.31
C HIS A 85 14.14 7.77 5.26
N SER A 86 14.94 8.76 4.87
CA SER A 86 16.01 8.60 3.88
C SER A 86 17.07 7.61 4.37
N VAL A 87 17.53 7.75 5.62
CA VAL A 87 18.46 6.80 6.24
C VAL A 87 17.90 5.37 6.21
N ALA A 88 16.64 5.19 6.60
CA ALA A 88 15.99 3.89 6.53
C ALA A 88 15.92 3.38 5.09
N VAL A 89 15.53 4.19 4.10
CA VAL A 89 15.49 3.77 2.69
C VAL A 89 16.86 3.29 2.20
N GLN A 90 17.93 4.01 2.53
CA GLN A 90 19.29 3.62 2.14
C GLN A 90 19.70 2.28 2.77
N LEU A 91 19.42 2.07 4.06
CA LEU A 91 19.87 0.88 4.79
C LEU A 91 18.97 -0.34 4.60
N ASP A 92 17.65 -0.15 4.46
CA ASP A 92 16.65 -1.22 4.43
C ASP A 92 16.24 -1.65 3.02
N HIS A 93 16.51 -0.83 2.00
CA HIS A 93 16.13 -1.12 0.62
C HIS A 93 17.35 -1.10 -0.30
N ASN A 94 18.03 0.05 -0.40
CA ASN A 94 19.02 0.24 -1.45
C ASN A 94 20.33 -0.53 -1.19
N LEU A 95 20.85 -0.48 0.03
CA LEU A 95 22.08 -1.19 0.38
C LEU A 95 21.92 -2.73 0.26
N PRO A 96 20.86 -3.37 0.81
CA PRO A 96 20.66 -4.80 0.63
C PRO A 96 20.45 -5.21 -0.82
N ALA A 97 19.66 -4.43 -1.59
CA ALA A 97 19.44 -4.71 -3.02
C ALA A 97 20.74 -4.62 -3.82
N PHE A 98 21.54 -3.57 -3.58
CA PHE A 98 22.83 -3.42 -4.24
C PHE A 98 23.78 -4.60 -3.95
N ILE A 99 23.83 -5.06 -2.69
CA ILE A 99 24.64 -6.23 -2.30
C ILE A 99 24.12 -7.48 -3.02
N ALA A 100 22.82 -7.76 -2.95
CA ALA A 100 22.20 -8.93 -3.54
C ALA A 100 22.43 -8.99 -5.06
N ASP A 101 22.22 -7.87 -5.75
CA ASP A 101 22.43 -7.76 -7.20
C ASP A 101 23.88 -7.92 -7.60
N THR A 102 24.81 -7.35 -6.81
CA THR A 102 26.24 -7.49 -7.08
C THR A 102 26.66 -8.95 -6.96
N VAL A 103 26.22 -9.64 -5.89
CA VAL A 103 26.49 -11.08 -5.71
C VAL A 103 25.87 -11.91 -6.83
N ALA A 104 24.62 -11.63 -7.21
CA ALA A 104 23.94 -12.32 -8.31
C ALA A 104 24.73 -12.18 -9.61
N ARG A 105 25.14 -10.96 -9.98
CA ARG A 105 25.93 -10.70 -11.19
C ARG A 105 27.28 -11.40 -11.16
N LEU A 106 27.98 -11.37 -10.03
CA LEU A 106 29.27 -12.08 -9.87
C LEU A 106 29.11 -13.59 -10.01
N GLY A 107 27.96 -14.14 -9.60
CA GLY A 107 27.59 -15.55 -9.81
C GLY A 107 27.04 -15.88 -11.19
N GLY A 108 26.94 -14.93 -12.11
CA GLY A 108 26.34 -15.12 -13.45
C GLY A 108 24.81 -15.20 -13.45
N TYR A 109 24.16 -14.87 -12.33
CA TYR A 109 22.70 -14.81 -12.21
C TYR A 109 22.16 -13.45 -12.62
N LYS A 110 20.86 -13.41 -12.95
CA LYS A 110 20.14 -12.17 -13.19
C LYS A 110 19.96 -11.42 -11.84
N PRO A 111 20.33 -10.13 -11.75
CA PRO A 111 19.99 -9.30 -10.59
C PRO A 111 18.46 -9.19 -10.41
N MET A 112 18.02 -8.95 -9.17
CA MET A 112 16.62 -8.99 -8.77
C MET A 112 15.89 -7.66 -9.00
#